data_AF-A0A1B9S093-F1
#
_entry.id   AF-A0A1B9S093-F1
#
_cell.length_a   1.000
_cell.length_b   1.000
_cell.length_c   1.000
_cell.angle_alpha   90.00
_cell.angle_beta   90.00
_cell.angle_gamma   90.00
#
_symmetry.space_group_name_H-M   'P 1'
#
loop_
_entity.id
_entity.type
_entity.pdbx_description
1 polymer ?
#
loop_
_entity_poly.entity_id
_entity_poly.type
_entity_poly.pdbx_seq_one_letter_code
_entity_poly.pdbx_strand_id
1 'polypeptide(L)'
;MELHSRPDLAVATSAVFSGFDDPLVPTIFHEEWWLDAATRGRVNYVEVADGGRTVGRMPYLVAQRYGITNSNMPTLTHFLGPGIDDGTGKVTNRSVKRQNITQELIRKLPPLSSFRQKLHKGVRDALPFQAEGYDVFVQFTFEVTAAPACTIWESMRDKTRNVIRRAEESLRVRMNMEPEEFIHFSKGNLAARGICANIDFAICTDIMTKALARGRGCIWAAEDQQGATKAAILCVWDRRACYYLMSTRSIDSGNGAIPLLIWSAIQMASSMGLVFDFDGVSSKGAILFFSGFGGETTPRYIVSRSSRYYQVLRQIRRLDPLVVNYFT
;
A
#
# COMPACT_ATOMS: atom_id res chain seq x y z
N MET A 1 -41.29 2.58 13.79
CA MET A 1 -41.88 1.27 13.46
C MET A 1 -41.44 1.00 12.03
N GLU A 2 -40.41 0.23 11.70
CA GLU A 2 -39.65 -0.80 12.40
C GLU A 2 -38.14 -0.55 12.19
N LEU A 3 -37.36 -0.80 13.24
CA LEU A 3 -35.91 -0.93 13.20
C LEU A 3 -35.59 -2.34 12.68
N HIS A 4 -35.13 -2.47 11.44
CA HIS A 4 -34.41 -3.67 11.03
C HIS A 4 -32.95 -3.55 11.46
N SER A 5 -32.70 -4.07 12.67
CA SER A 5 -31.41 -4.51 13.17
C SER A 5 -30.66 -5.30 12.09
N ARG A 6 -29.41 -4.92 11.81
CA ARG A 6 -28.43 -5.77 11.12
C ARG A 6 -27.58 -6.49 12.17
N PRO A 7 -27.90 -7.73 12.56
CA PRO A 7 -26.94 -8.57 13.25
C PRO A 7 -26.09 -9.24 12.15
N ASP A 8 -24.77 -8.97 12.12
CA ASP A 8 -23.73 -9.91 11.63
C ASP A 8 -22.32 -9.29 11.49
N LEU A 9 -22.15 -7.96 11.57
CA LEU A 9 -20.82 -7.35 11.40
C LEU A 9 -19.92 -7.45 12.65
N ALA A 10 -20.51 -7.53 13.84
CA ALA A 10 -19.79 -7.39 15.12
C ALA A 10 -19.13 -8.71 15.62
N VAL A 11 -19.63 -9.87 15.20
CA VAL A 11 -19.12 -11.17 15.66
C VAL A 11 -17.91 -11.61 14.83
N ALA A 12 -17.87 -11.25 13.54
CA ALA A 12 -16.74 -11.52 12.66
C ALA A 12 -15.48 -10.70 13.01
N THR A 13 -15.61 -9.61 13.76
CA THR A 13 -14.50 -8.67 14.03
C THR A 13 -13.54 -9.15 15.12
N SER A 14 -13.94 -10.06 16.02
CA SER A 14 -13.06 -10.45 17.15
C SER A 14 -12.10 -11.61 16.81
N ALA A 15 -12.46 -12.51 15.89
CA ALA A 15 -11.68 -13.69 15.56
C ALA A 15 -10.62 -13.48 14.46
N VAL A 16 -10.71 -12.39 13.67
CA VAL A 16 -9.86 -12.15 12.47
C VAL A 16 -8.45 -11.66 12.82
N PHE A 17 -8.15 -11.42 14.09
CA PHE A 17 -6.98 -10.64 14.48
C PHE A 17 -5.91 -11.38 15.29
N SER A 18 -6.02 -12.69 15.53
CA SER A 18 -5.16 -13.42 16.49
C SER A 18 -3.69 -13.66 16.09
N GLY A 19 -3.15 -13.00 15.06
CA GLY A 19 -1.77 -13.18 14.58
C GLY A 19 -0.89 -11.91 14.50
N PHE A 20 -1.37 -10.76 14.96
CA PHE A 20 -0.82 -9.44 14.56
C PHE A 20 -0.12 -8.63 15.66
N ASP A 21 0.28 -9.25 16.77
CA ASP A 21 1.11 -8.57 17.78
C ASP A 21 2.61 -8.81 17.55
N ASP A 22 2.98 -9.47 16.45
CA ASP A 22 4.38 -9.68 16.10
C ASP A 22 4.99 -8.36 15.56
N PRO A 23 5.88 -7.69 16.30
CA PRO A 23 6.54 -6.48 15.83
C PRO A 23 7.45 -6.71 14.61
N LEU A 24 7.74 -7.97 14.27
CA LEU A 24 8.46 -8.37 13.06
C LEU A 24 7.57 -8.35 11.79
N VAL A 25 6.25 -8.29 11.95
CA VAL A 25 5.25 -8.21 10.87
C VAL A 25 4.42 -6.93 11.05
N PRO A 26 5.03 -5.74 10.88
CA PRO A 26 4.41 -4.48 11.30
C PRO A 26 3.19 -4.05 10.48
N THR A 27 3.01 -4.58 9.26
CA THR A 27 1.92 -4.23 8.35
C THR A 27 1.51 -5.44 7.53
N ILE A 28 0.33 -5.39 6.88
CA ILE A 28 -0.15 -6.45 5.96
C ILE A 28 0.87 -6.81 4.88
N PHE A 29 1.66 -5.85 4.41
CA PHE A 29 2.69 -6.06 3.39
C PHE A 29 3.91 -6.86 3.87
N HIS A 30 4.05 -7.09 5.17
CA HIS A 30 5.09 -7.94 5.76
C HIS A 30 4.59 -9.38 5.99
N GLU A 31 3.29 -9.64 5.83
CA GLU A 31 2.74 -10.97 6.04
C GLU A 31 3.28 -11.94 4.99
N GLU A 32 3.56 -13.18 5.43
CA GLU A 32 4.15 -14.20 4.58
C GLU A 32 3.28 -14.50 3.36
N TRP A 33 1.96 -14.62 3.53
CA TRP A 33 1.06 -14.86 2.40
C TRP A 33 1.05 -13.73 1.38
N TRP A 34 1.27 -12.48 1.82
CA TRP A 34 1.35 -11.32 0.94
C TRP A 34 2.65 -11.36 0.16
N LEU A 35 3.77 -11.51 0.85
CA LEU A 35 5.11 -11.53 0.24
C LEU A 35 5.31 -12.73 -0.66
N ASP A 36 4.79 -13.89 -0.29
CA ASP A 36 4.75 -15.09 -1.13
C ASP A 36 4.02 -14.82 -2.44
N ALA A 37 2.79 -14.28 -2.39
CA ALA A 37 2.02 -13.91 -3.58
C ALA A 37 2.74 -12.85 -4.43
N ALA A 38 3.18 -11.77 -3.79
CA ALA A 38 3.81 -10.62 -4.44
C ALA A 38 5.17 -10.95 -5.10
N THR A 39 5.85 -11.99 -4.63
CA THR A 39 7.18 -12.38 -5.13
C THR A 39 7.22 -13.72 -5.84
N ARG A 40 6.14 -14.51 -5.77
CA ARG A 40 6.10 -15.95 -6.12
C ARG A 40 7.09 -16.77 -5.30
N GLY A 41 7.05 -16.60 -3.98
CA GLY A 41 7.91 -17.32 -3.03
C GLY A 41 9.40 -16.97 -3.11
N ARG A 42 9.78 -15.84 -3.73
CA ARG A 42 11.19 -15.41 -3.91
C ARG A 42 11.65 -14.38 -2.88
N VAL A 43 10.79 -14.02 -1.94
CA VAL A 43 11.16 -13.12 -0.85
C VAL A 43 12.28 -13.75 -0.02
N ASN A 44 13.24 -12.92 0.40
CA ASN A 44 14.29 -13.29 1.33
C ASN A 44 14.20 -12.40 2.57
N TYR A 45 14.79 -12.85 3.68
CA TYR A 45 14.79 -12.13 4.94
C TYR A 45 16.21 -12.04 5.49
N VAL A 46 16.59 -10.85 5.96
CA VAL A 46 17.70 -10.73 6.90
C VAL A 46 17.12 -10.65 8.31
N GLU A 47 17.76 -11.33 9.25
CA GLU A 47 17.29 -11.44 10.63
C GLU A 47 18.39 -11.14 11.64
N VAL A 48 18.00 -10.58 12.77
CA VAL A 48 18.85 -10.32 13.93
C VAL A 48 18.26 -11.04 15.12
N ALA A 49 19.10 -11.81 15.82
CA ALA A 49 18.71 -12.58 16.99
C ALA A 49 19.38 -12.03 18.25
N ASP A 50 18.63 -11.99 19.34
CA ASP A 50 19.08 -11.59 20.68
C ASP A 50 18.55 -12.60 21.69
N GLY A 51 19.45 -13.26 22.42
CA GLY A 51 19.10 -14.33 23.36
C GLY A 51 18.35 -15.51 22.73
N GLY A 52 18.69 -15.89 21.50
CA GLY A 52 18.07 -17.01 20.78
C GLY A 52 16.69 -16.71 20.17
N ARG A 53 16.22 -15.46 20.23
CA ARG A 53 14.96 -15.01 19.61
C ARG A 53 15.22 -13.98 18.52
N THR A 54 14.49 -14.04 17.41
CA THR A 54 14.54 -13.01 16.38
C THR A 54 13.94 -11.72 16.92
N VAL A 55 14.71 -10.64 16.92
CA VAL A 55 14.30 -9.29 17.37
C VAL A 55 14.28 -8.26 16.24
N GLY A 56 14.78 -8.64 15.07
CA GLY A 56 14.69 -7.82 13.86
C GLY A 56 14.54 -8.69 12.64
N ARG A 57 13.69 -8.28 11.71
CA ARG A 57 13.48 -8.93 10.41
C ARG A 57 13.28 -7.87 9.36
N MET A 58 13.94 -8.01 8.21
CA MET A 58 13.71 -7.12 7.07
C MET A 58 13.57 -7.96 5.79
N PRO A 59 12.39 -7.95 5.14
CA PRO A 59 12.20 -8.61 3.86
C PRO A 59 12.89 -7.84 2.73
N TYR A 60 13.43 -8.57 1.77
CA TYR A 60 13.98 -8.02 0.54
C TYR A 60 13.79 -9.01 -0.62
N LEU A 61 13.86 -8.50 -1.85
CA LEU A 61 13.74 -9.29 -3.06
C LEU A 61 14.99 -9.08 -3.90
N VAL A 62 15.63 -10.15 -4.37
CA VAL A 62 16.76 -10.04 -5.29
C VAL A 62 16.28 -10.31 -6.71
N ALA A 63 16.45 -9.33 -7.58
CA ALA A 63 16.32 -9.48 -9.02
C ALA A 63 17.70 -9.33 -9.66
N GLN A 64 18.07 -10.25 -10.55
CA GLN A 64 19.34 -10.20 -11.28
C GLN A 64 19.10 -10.13 -12.78
N ARG A 65 19.80 -9.22 -13.46
CA ARG A 65 19.84 -9.17 -14.93
C ARG A 65 21.22 -8.70 -15.41
N TYR A 66 21.83 -9.44 -16.32
CA TYR A 66 23.17 -9.15 -16.85
C TYR A 66 24.22 -8.90 -15.74
N GLY A 67 24.19 -9.70 -14.67
CA GLY A 67 25.11 -9.57 -13.53
C GLY A 67 24.82 -8.40 -12.57
N ILE A 68 23.79 -7.59 -12.83
CA ILE A 68 23.36 -6.50 -11.95
C ILE A 68 22.28 -7.02 -11.01
N THR A 69 22.54 -6.95 -9.69
CA THR A 69 21.62 -7.38 -8.65
C THR A 69 20.91 -6.17 -8.03
N ASN A 70 19.58 -6.19 -8.02
CA ASN A 70 18.78 -5.11 -7.48
C ASN A 70 17.76 -5.63 -6.48
N SER A 71 17.47 -4.82 -5.46
CA SER A 71 16.33 -5.00 -4.57
C SER A 71 15.38 -3.81 -4.67
N ASN A 72 14.24 -4.06 -5.30
CA ASN A 72 13.12 -3.13 -5.42
C ASN A 72 11.91 -3.66 -4.64
N MET A 73 10.87 -2.83 -4.52
CA MET A 73 9.60 -3.23 -3.91
C MET A 73 8.91 -4.33 -4.73
N PRO A 74 8.39 -5.39 -4.09
CA PRO A 74 7.51 -6.36 -4.76
C PRO A 74 6.23 -5.71 -5.32
N THR A 75 5.58 -6.38 -6.26
CA THR A 75 4.32 -5.92 -6.88
C THR A 75 3.23 -5.73 -5.82
N LEU A 76 2.52 -4.59 -5.87
CA LEU A 76 1.51 -4.17 -4.88
C LEU A 76 2.00 -4.15 -3.42
N THR A 77 3.31 -4.16 -3.18
CA THR A 77 3.88 -3.99 -1.85
C THR A 77 4.41 -2.58 -1.72
N HIS A 78 3.59 -1.67 -1.20
CA HIS A 78 3.86 -0.23 -1.31
C HIS A 78 4.83 0.32 -0.27
N PHE A 79 4.99 -0.37 0.86
CA PHE A 79 6.05 -0.14 1.84
C PHE A 79 6.45 -1.45 2.54
N LEU A 80 7.70 -1.49 2.97
CA LEU A 80 8.37 -2.56 3.70
C LEU A 80 9.26 -1.91 4.76
N GLY A 81 10.50 -2.36 4.89
CA GLY A 81 11.43 -1.95 5.91
C GLY A 81 11.53 -2.97 7.04
N PRO A 82 12.25 -2.62 8.11
CA PRO A 82 12.47 -3.53 9.22
C PRO A 82 11.23 -3.62 10.13
N GLY A 83 10.85 -4.84 10.50
CA GLY A 83 10.09 -5.14 11.70
C GLY A 83 11.05 -5.35 12.87
N ILE A 84 10.79 -4.73 14.01
CA ILE A 84 11.74 -4.65 15.14
C ILE A 84 11.01 -4.83 16.46
N ASP A 85 11.42 -5.84 17.23
CA ASP A 85 11.13 -5.97 18.65
C ASP A 85 12.20 -5.23 19.46
N ASP A 86 11.91 -3.99 19.84
CA ASP A 86 12.77 -3.19 20.72
C ASP A 86 12.49 -3.42 22.22
N GLY A 87 11.59 -4.35 22.55
CA GLY A 87 11.26 -4.78 23.90
C GLY A 87 10.55 -3.73 24.76
N THR A 88 10.61 -3.94 26.08
CA THR A 88 10.00 -3.06 27.09
C THR A 88 11.05 -2.18 27.76
N GLY A 89 10.61 -1.08 28.37
CA GLY A 89 11.47 -0.20 29.17
C GLY A 89 11.48 1.26 28.69
N LYS A 90 12.50 2.01 29.15
CA LYS A 90 12.63 3.44 28.86
C LYS A 90 12.75 3.69 27.35
N VAL A 91 12.06 4.71 26.85
CA VAL A 91 12.02 5.08 25.43
C VAL A 91 13.43 5.31 24.85
N THR A 92 14.34 5.90 25.63
CA THR A 92 15.73 6.12 25.24
C THR A 92 16.46 4.81 24.92
N ASN A 93 16.34 3.82 25.81
CA ASN A 93 17.01 2.52 25.65
C ASN A 93 16.43 1.74 24.47
N ARG A 94 15.11 1.78 24.30
CA ARG A 94 14.44 1.17 23.13
C ARG A 94 14.88 1.80 21.82
N SER A 95 15.01 3.13 21.78
CA SER A 95 15.51 3.82 20.59
C SER A 95 16.91 3.39 20.21
N VAL A 96 17.83 3.26 21.18
CA VAL A 96 19.19 2.75 20.94
C VAL A 96 19.16 1.30 20.45
N LYS A 97 18.37 0.44 21.10
CA LYS A 97 18.22 -0.96 20.68
C LYS A 97 17.70 -1.07 19.25
N ARG A 98 16.66 -0.31 18.91
CA ARG A 98 16.09 -0.24 17.56
C ARG A 98 17.10 0.21 16.52
N GLN A 99 17.91 1.23 16.81
CA GLN A 99 18.98 1.68 15.91
C GLN A 99 20.02 0.59 15.68
N ASN A 100 20.49 -0.08 16.73
CA ASN A 100 21.46 -1.16 16.64
C ASN A 100 20.93 -2.35 15.83
N ILE A 101 19.70 -2.80 16.11
CA ILE A 101 19.05 -3.89 15.35
C ILE A 101 18.94 -3.50 13.87
N THR A 102 18.51 -2.27 13.57
CA THR A 102 18.37 -1.82 12.18
C THR A 102 19.72 -1.79 11.45
N GLN A 103 20.78 -1.29 12.09
CA GLN A 103 22.12 -1.29 11.49
C GLN A 103 22.61 -2.72 11.21
N GLU A 104 22.39 -3.65 12.14
CA GLU A 104 22.78 -5.05 11.94
C GLU A 104 21.99 -5.70 10.80
N LEU A 105 20.68 -5.44 10.68
CA LEU A 105 19.88 -5.87 9.54
C LEU A 105 20.44 -5.34 8.21
N ILE A 106 20.79 -4.05 8.16
CA ILE A 106 21.35 -3.42 6.96
C ILE A 106 22.69 -4.05 6.58
N ARG A 107 23.58 -4.30 7.55
CA ARG A 107 24.89 -4.94 7.32
C ARG A 107 24.77 -6.40 6.87
N LYS A 108 23.69 -7.09 7.24
CA LYS A 108 23.38 -8.46 6.81
C LYS A 108 22.78 -8.54 5.41
N LEU A 109 22.36 -7.42 4.79
CA LEU A 109 21.88 -7.43 3.41
C LEU A 109 22.99 -7.94 2.47
N PRO A 110 22.64 -8.73 1.45
CA PRO A 110 23.63 -9.17 0.48
C PRO A 110 24.19 -7.98 -0.31
N PRO A 111 25.37 -8.13 -0.94
CA PRO A 111 25.88 -7.11 -1.83
C PRO A 111 24.93 -6.92 -3.03
N LEU A 112 24.38 -5.71 -3.16
CA LEU A 112 23.45 -5.33 -4.22
C LEU A 112 24.00 -4.16 -5.04
N SER A 113 23.83 -4.22 -6.36
CA SER A 113 24.11 -3.09 -7.27
C SER A 113 23.22 -1.89 -6.98
N SER A 114 21.95 -2.15 -6.60
CA SER A 114 20.97 -1.15 -6.20
C SER A 114 20.01 -1.71 -5.15
N PHE A 115 19.69 -0.92 -4.14
CA PHE A 115 18.64 -1.19 -3.18
C PHE A 115 17.74 0.04 -3.09
N ARG A 116 16.43 -0.17 -3.09
CA ARG A 116 15.45 0.88 -2.81
C ARG A 116 14.25 0.30 -2.09
N GLN A 117 13.92 0.83 -0.92
CA GLN A 117 12.68 0.50 -0.22
C GLN A 117 11.99 1.74 0.32
N LYS A 118 10.66 1.73 0.23
CA LYS A 118 9.80 2.66 1.00
C LYS A 118 9.52 2.01 2.35
N LEU A 119 9.78 2.74 3.43
CA LEU A 119 9.64 2.23 4.79
C LEU A 119 8.21 2.45 5.30
N HIS A 120 7.71 1.50 6.09
CA HIS A 120 6.41 1.58 6.73
C HIS A 120 6.38 2.70 7.79
N LYS A 121 5.18 3.20 8.10
CA LYS A 121 4.96 4.34 9.02
C LYS A 121 5.51 4.11 10.43
N GLY A 122 5.68 2.86 10.87
CA GLY A 122 6.29 2.53 12.16
C GLY A 122 7.77 2.91 12.24
N VAL A 123 8.46 3.07 11.09
CA VAL A 123 9.83 3.56 11.04
C VAL A 123 9.84 5.09 11.13
N ARG A 124 10.20 5.60 12.32
CA ARG A 124 10.14 7.03 12.65
C ARG A 124 11.34 7.85 12.16
N ASP A 125 12.44 7.19 11.86
CA ASP A 125 13.66 7.81 11.35
C ASP A 125 14.44 6.80 10.50
N ALA A 126 15.24 7.30 9.56
CA ALA A 126 16.12 6.49 8.72
C ALA A 126 17.60 6.69 9.09
N LEU A 127 17.89 7.08 10.35
CA LEU A 127 19.26 7.32 10.81
C LEU A 127 20.17 6.09 10.67
N PRO A 128 19.72 4.85 10.97
CA PRO A 128 20.53 3.66 10.72
C PRO A 128 20.93 3.48 9.26
N PHE A 129 20.02 3.79 8.33
CA PHE A 129 20.29 3.72 6.89
C PHE A 129 21.30 4.80 6.47
N GLN A 130 21.12 6.02 6.95
CA GLN A 130 22.07 7.12 6.68
C GLN A 130 23.48 6.79 7.20
N ALA A 131 23.59 6.21 8.40
CA ALA A 131 24.87 5.77 8.98
C ALA A 131 25.57 4.68 8.14
N GLU A 132 24.79 3.84 7.46
CA GLU A 132 25.29 2.79 6.55
C GLU A 132 25.41 3.25 5.08
N GLY A 133 25.40 4.57 4.86
CA GLY A 133 25.66 5.19 3.55
C GLY A 133 24.51 5.11 2.55
N TYR A 134 23.26 4.98 3.01
CA TYR A 134 22.07 5.10 2.17
C TYR A 134 21.62 6.55 2.05
N ASP A 135 21.13 6.91 0.87
CA ASP A 135 20.38 8.13 0.64
C ASP A 135 18.97 7.98 1.25
N VAL A 136 18.52 9.02 1.94
CA VAL A 136 17.18 9.09 2.53
C VAL A 136 16.36 10.15 1.80
N PHE A 137 15.20 9.75 1.32
CA PHE A 137 14.20 10.63 0.71
C PHE A 137 12.89 10.56 1.50
N VAL A 138 12.02 11.53 1.26
CA VAL A 138 10.67 11.55 1.83
C VAL A 138 9.65 11.51 0.68
N GLN A 139 8.68 10.60 0.78
CA GLN A 139 7.46 10.64 -0.01
C GLN A 139 6.28 10.87 0.92
N PHE A 140 5.44 11.83 0.60
CA PHE A 140 4.23 12.11 1.36
C PHE A 140 3.05 11.26 0.89
N THR A 141 2.18 10.91 1.83
CA THR A 141 0.82 10.38 1.62
C THR A 141 -0.21 11.30 2.26
N PHE A 142 -1.49 11.10 1.96
CA PHE A 142 -2.60 11.64 2.73
C PHE A 142 -3.19 10.53 3.58
N GLU A 143 -3.62 10.87 4.78
CA GLU A 143 -4.29 9.96 5.70
C GLU A 143 -5.54 10.64 6.29
N VAL A 144 -6.63 9.90 6.40
CA VAL A 144 -7.85 10.31 7.10
C VAL A 144 -7.97 9.47 8.36
N THR A 145 -7.82 10.10 9.51
CA THR A 145 -7.99 9.46 10.82
C THR A 145 -9.44 9.02 11.01
N ALA A 146 -9.64 7.87 11.65
CA ALA A 146 -10.97 7.37 11.98
C ALA A 146 -11.74 8.39 12.85
N ALA A 147 -12.94 8.74 12.40
CA ALA A 147 -13.86 9.66 13.05
C ALA A 147 -15.30 9.39 12.56
N PRO A 148 -16.35 9.86 13.25
CA PRO A 148 -17.72 9.73 12.77
C PRO A 148 -17.86 10.23 11.32
N ALA A 149 -18.63 9.51 10.49
CA ALA A 149 -18.74 9.80 9.07
C ALA A 149 -19.18 11.24 8.78
N CYS A 150 -20.09 11.80 9.59
CA CYS A 150 -20.49 13.21 9.47
C CYS A 150 -19.31 14.17 9.66
N THR A 151 -18.43 13.92 10.64
CA THR A 151 -17.24 14.73 10.90
C THR A 151 -16.25 14.66 9.72
N ILE A 152 -15.98 13.46 9.21
CA ILE A 152 -15.10 13.31 8.04
C ILE A 152 -15.73 14.03 6.84
N TRP A 153 -17.02 13.84 6.60
CA TRP A 153 -17.74 14.50 5.52
C TRP A 153 -17.66 16.03 5.62
N GLU A 154 -17.84 16.60 6.81
CA GLU A 154 -17.72 18.05 7.05
C GLU A 154 -16.31 18.59 6.81
N SER A 155 -15.28 17.78 7.05
CA SER A 155 -13.89 18.16 6.77
C SER A 155 -13.52 18.17 5.28
N MET A 156 -14.34 17.54 4.42
CA MET A 156 -14.08 17.50 2.99
C MET A 156 -14.34 18.84 2.31
N ARG A 157 -13.59 19.10 1.23
CA ARG A 157 -13.84 20.27 0.37
C ARG A 157 -15.24 20.17 -0.24
N ASP A 158 -15.95 21.30 -0.33
CA ASP A 158 -17.28 21.39 -0.94
C ASP A 158 -17.36 20.77 -2.33
N LYS A 159 -16.33 21.00 -3.15
CA LYS A 159 -16.25 20.43 -4.50
C LYS A 159 -16.23 18.90 -4.46
N THR A 160 -15.53 18.29 -3.52
CA THR A 160 -15.48 16.83 -3.35
C THR A 160 -16.86 16.31 -2.95
N ARG A 161 -17.49 16.92 -1.94
CA ARG A 161 -18.84 16.55 -1.50
C ARG A 161 -19.87 16.64 -2.62
N ASN A 162 -19.85 17.72 -3.40
CA ASN A 162 -20.78 17.93 -4.51
C ASN A 162 -20.58 16.91 -5.63
N VAL A 163 -19.34 16.52 -5.93
CA VAL A 163 -19.03 15.47 -6.90
C VAL A 163 -19.53 14.10 -6.42
N ILE A 164 -19.38 13.79 -5.13
CA ILE A 164 -19.89 12.54 -4.54
C ILE A 164 -21.42 12.51 -4.60
N ARG A 165 -22.12 13.56 -4.12
CA ARG A 165 -23.60 13.62 -4.16
C ARG A 165 -24.16 13.43 -5.57
N ARG A 166 -23.57 14.10 -6.56
CA ARG A 166 -23.99 13.93 -7.98
C ARG A 166 -23.73 12.52 -8.50
N ALA A 167 -22.67 11.86 -8.04
CA ALA A 167 -22.42 10.47 -8.40
C ALA A 167 -23.51 9.55 -7.81
N GLU A 168 -23.92 9.77 -6.57
CA GLU A 168 -24.96 8.98 -5.88
C GLU A 168 -26.34 9.05 -6.56
N GLU A 169 -26.63 10.11 -7.32
CA GLU A 169 -27.89 10.23 -8.09
C GLU A 169 -27.99 9.21 -9.25
N SER A 170 -26.85 8.71 -9.74
CA SER A 170 -26.78 7.91 -10.98
C SER A 170 -25.97 6.62 -10.85
N LEU A 171 -25.19 6.47 -9.79
CA LEU A 171 -24.31 5.33 -9.54
C LEU A 171 -24.67 4.66 -8.21
N ARG A 172 -24.59 3.34 -8.19
CA ARG A 172 -24.70 2.50 -6.99
C ARG A 172 -23.34 1.90 -6.68
N VAL A 173 -23.02 1.81 -5.39
CA VAL A 173 -21.81 1.11 -4.93
C VAL A 173 -22.14 -0.36 -4.66
N ARG A 174 -21.47 -1.27 -5.36
CA ARG A 174 -21.42 -2.70 -5.05
C ARG A 174 -20.10 -3.00 -4.33
N MET A 175 -20.19 -3.77 -3.24
CA MET A 175 -19.03 -4.30 -2.52
C MET A 175 -18.73 -5.72 -2.98
N ASN A 176 -17.49 -6.17 -2.76
CA ASN A 176 -17.03 -7.53 -3.05
C ASN A 176 -17.17 -7.91 -4.54
N MET A 177 -16.68 -7.03 -5.42
CA MET A 177 -16.42 -7.39 -6.81
C MET A 177 -15.36 -8.49 -6.86
N GLU A 178 -15.52 -9.48 -7.73
CA GLU A 178 -14.57 -10.59 -7.83
C GLU A 178 -13.22 -10.14 -8.43
N PRO A 179 -12.08 -10.70 -8.00
CA PRO A 179 -10.76 -10.33 -8.52
C PRO A 179 -10.64 -10.44 -10.04
N GLU A 180 -11.15 -11.50 -10.64
CA GLU A 180 -11.11 -11.73 -12.09
C GLU A 180 -11.93 -10.66 -12.83
N GLU A 181 -13.06 -10.25 -12.26
CA GLU A 181 -13.92 -9.18 -12.78
C GLU A 181 -13.16 -7.84 -12.77
N PHE A 182 -12.49 -7.50 -11.66
CA PHE A 182 -11.67 -6.30 -11.53
C PHE A 182 -10.54 -6.27 -12.56
N ILE A 183 -9.86 -7.39 -12.77
CA ILE A 183 -8.74 -7.51 -13.70
C ILE A 183 -9.21 -7.42 -15.14
N HIS A 184 -10.32 -8.07 -15.48
CA HIS A 184 -10.94 -7.95 -16.80
C HIS A 184 -11.31 -6.50 -17.10
N PHE A 185 -12.01 -5.84 -16.17
CA PHE A 185 -12.38 -4.44 -16.28
C PHE A 185 -11.14 -3.51 -16.40
N SER A 186 -10.10 -3.77 -15.60
CA SER A 186 -8.84 -3.03 -15.65
C SER A 186 -8.13 -3.15 -17.01
N LYS A 187 -8.03 -4.36 -17.55
CA LYS A 187 -7.44 -4.60 -18.88
C LYS A 187 -8.23 -3.89 -19.98
N GLY A 188 -9.57 -3.96 -19.94
CA GLY A 188 -10.43 -3.26 -20.90
C GLY A 188 -10.20 -1.74 -20.88
N ASN A 189 -10.13 -1.16 -19.68
CA ASN A 189 -9.90 0.28 -19.51
C ASN A 189 -8.50 0.74 -19.97
N LEU A 190 -7.47 -0.10 -19.77
CA LEU A 190 -6.12 0.19 -20.27
C LEU A 190 -6.06 0.11 -21.80
N ALA A 191 -6.67 -0.93 -22.39
CA ALA A 191 -6.74 -1.10 -23.83
C ALA A 191 -7.47 0.08 -24.50
N ALA A 192 -8.61 0.52 -23.94
CA ALA A 192 -9.36 1.67 -24.42
C ALA A 192 -8.57 3.00 -24.38
N ARG A 193 -7.52 3.08 -23.56
CA ARG A 193 -6.62 4.24 -23.46
C ARG A 193 -5.31 4.07 -24.24
N GLY A 194 -5.10 2.92 -24.88
CA GLY A 194 -3.82 2.59 -25.54
C GLY A 194 -2.64 2.49 -24.57
N ILE A 195 -2.88 2.16 -23.30
CA ILE A 195 -1.84 2.07 -22.27
C ILE A 195 -1.48 0.60 -22.04
N CYS A 196 -0.20 0.27 -22.18
CA CYS A 196 0.31 -1.04 -21.75
C CYS A 196 0.41 -1.09 -20.22
N ALA A 197 -0.12 -2.15 -19.62
CA ALA A 197 0.03 -2.39 -18.19
C ALA A 197 1.51 -2.59 -17.84
N ASN A 198 2.00 -1.85 -16.84
CA ASN A 198 3.31 -2.10 -16.22
C ASN A 198 3.13 -2.81 -14.87
N ILE A 199 2.30 -3.86 -14.85
CA ILE A 199 2.07 -4.68 -13.66
C ILE A 199 1.69 -6.09 -14.07
N ASP A 200 2.13 -7.07 -13.27
CA ASP A 200 1.75 -8.47 -13.47
C ASP A 200 0.34 -8.70 -12.90
N PHE A 201 -0.65 -8.77 -13.80
CA PHE A 201 -2.03 -8.99 -13.41
C PHE A 201 -2.26 -10.35 -12.73
N ALA A 202 -1.46 -11.38 -13.00
CA ALA A 202 -1.62 -12.67 -12.32
C ALA A 202 -1.21 -12.55 -10.84
N ILE A 203 -0.13 -11.81 -10.55
CA ILE A 203 0.24 -11.48 -9.17
C ILE A 203 -0.85 -10.64 -8.50
N CYS A 204 -1.42 -9.66 -9.22
CA CYS A 204 -2.53 -8.85 -8.69
C CYS A 204 -3.74 -9.70 -8.31
N THR A 205 -4.16 -10.62 -9.18
CA THR A 205 -5.27 -11.54 -8.90
C THR A 205 -4.99 -12.37 -7.66
N ASP A 206 -3.80 -13.00 -7.56
CA ASP A 206 -3.46 -13.84 -6.40
C ASP A 206 -3.49 -13.06 -5.08
N ILE A 207 -2.94 -11.84 -5.06
CA ILE A 207 -2.99 -10.95 -3.89
C ILE A 207 -4.43 -10.60 -3.53
N MET A 208 -5.25 -10.18 -4.51
CA MET A 208 -6.65 -9.84 -4.29
C MET A 208 -7.42 -11.03 -3.71
N THR A 209 -7.31 -12.20 -4.33
CA THR A 209 -7.98 -13.43 -3.88
C THR A 209 -7.56 -13.79 -2.45
N LYS A 210 -6.26 -13.76 -2.14
CA LYS A 210 -5.77 -14.05 -0.77
C LYS A 210 -6.23 -13.02 0.25
N ALA A 211 -6.28 -11.73 -0.09
CA ALA A 211 -6.73 -10.66 0.78
C ALA A 211 -8.24 -10.75 1.07
N LEU A 212 -9.06 -10.98 0.05
CA LEU A 212 -10.51 -11.12 0.16
C LEU A 212 -10.88 -12.38 0.98
N ALA A 213 -10.23 -13.51 0.70
CA ALA A 213 -10.45 -14.76 1.43
C ALA A 213 -10.13 -14.67 2.93
N ARG A 214 -9.27 -13.72 3.32
CA ARG A 214 -8.90 -13.45 4.74
C ARG A 214 -9.76 -12.37 5.39
N GLY A 215 -10.69 -11.75 4.66
CA GLY A 215 -11.42 -10.57 5.15
C GLY A 215 -10.50 -9.37 5.41
N ARG A 216 -9.40 -9.26 4.65
CA ARG A 216 -8.38 -8.19 4.75
C ARG A 216 -8.32 -7.32 3.51
N GLY A 217 -9.32 -7.42 2.64
CA GLY A 217 -9.46 -6.62 1.44
C GLY A 217 -10.89 -6.59 0.93
N CYS A 218 -11.21 -5.55 0.18
CA CYS A 218 -12.50 -5.39 -0.49
C CYS A 218 -12.27 -4.68 -1.83
N ILE A 219 -13.01 -5.13 -2.83
CA ILE A 219 -13.09 -4.46 -4.13
C ILE A 219 -14.48 -3.84 -4.23
N TRP A 220 -14.54 -2.51 -4.35
CA TRP A 220 -15.78 -1.79 -4.58
C TRP A 220 -15.91 -1.46 -6.06
N ALA A 221 -17.12 -1.62 -6.60
CA ALA A 221 -17.48 -1.23 -7.95
C ALA A 221 -18.57 -0.15 -7.89
N ALA A 222 -18.48 0.86 -8.76
CA ALA A 222 -19.53 1.82 -9.03
C ALA A 222 -20.26 1.38 -10.29
N GLU A 223 -21.56 1.10 -10.18
CA GLU A 223 -22.41 0.62 -11.27
C GLU A 223 -23.44 1.67 -11.63
N ASP A 224 -23.73 1.83 -12.92
CA ASP A 224 -24.86 2.67 -13.35
C ASP A 224 -26.21 1.98 -13.16
N GLN A 225 -27.30 2.67 -13.50
CA GLN A 225 -28.66 2.15 -13.39
C GLN A 225 -28.93 0.90 -14.26
N GLN A 226 -28.08 0.62 -15.25
CA GLN A 226 -28.16 -0.55 -16.12
C GLN A 226 -27.31 -1.71 -15.59
N GLY A 227 -26.61 -1.53 -14.46
CA GLY A 227 -25.70 -2.51 -13.87
C GLY A 227 -24.31 -2.51 -14.49
N ALA A 228 -23.98 -1.56 -15.38
CA ALA A 228 -22.66 -1.51 -16.00
C ALA A 228 -21.64 -0.88 -15.03
N THR A 229 -20.52 -1.58 -14.79
CA THR A 229 -19.44 -1.07 -13.95
C THR A 229 -18.74 0.11 -14.62
N LYS A 230 -18.69 1.25 -13.94
CA LYS A 230 -18.03 2.49 -14.37
C LYS A 230 -16.67 2.70 -13.72
N ALA A 231 -16.51 2.26 -12.47
CA ALA A 231 -15.24 2.34 -11.78
C ALA A 231 -15.11 1.21 -10.75
N ALA A 232 -13.88 0.88 -10.39
CA ALA A 232 -13.62 -0.02 -9.28
C ALA A 232 -12.35 0.39 -8.52
N ILE A 233 -12.32 0.11 -7.22
CA ILE A 233 -11.16 0.32 -6.36
C ILE A 233 -10.89 -0.93 -5.51
N LEU A 234 -9.62 -1.21 -5.26
CA LEU A 234 -9.17 -2.20 -4.29
C LEU A 234 -8.60 -1.47 -3.07
N CYS A 235 -9.10 -1.82 -1.89
CA CYS A 235 -8.41 -1.52 -0.64
C CYS A 235 -8.11 -2.80 0.12
N VAL A 236 -7.00 -2.78 0.85
CA VAL A 236 -6.63 -3.82 1.82
C VAL A 236 -6.33 -3.18 3.16
N TRP A 237 -6.43 -3.92 4.24
CA TRP A 237 -6.23 -3.32 5.56
C TRP A 237 -5.51 -4.26 6.52
N ASP A 238 -4.73 -3.64 7.40
CA ASP A 238 -4.23 -4.30 8.59
C ASP A 238 -5.07 -3.96 9.83
N ARG A 239 -4.47 -3.90 11.01
CA ARG A 239 -5.14 -3.51 12.27
C ARG A 239 -5.20 -2.00 12.49
N ARG A 240 -4.39 -1.24 11.76
CA ARG A 240 -4.15 0.19 12.01
C ARG A 240 -4.64 1.03 10.85
N ALA A 241 -4.52 0.53 9.62
CA ALA A 241 -4.87 1.30 8.44
C ALA A 241 -5.51 0.46 7.33
N CYS A 242 -6.32 1.14 6.53
CA CYS A 242 -6.88 0.70 5.26
C CYS A 242 -6.17 1.45 4.14
N TYR A 243 -5.59 0.72 3.19
CA TYR A 243 -4.74 1.21 2.12
C TYR A 243 -5.49 1.21 0.79
N TYR A 244 -5.56 2.37 0.13
CA TYR A 244 -6.10 2.53 -1.22
C TYR A 244 -5.06 2.09 -2.26
N LEU A 245 -5.13 0.83 -2.71
CA LEU A 245 -4.06 0.21 -3.50
C LEU A 245 -4.21 0.38 -5.01
N MET A 246 -5.40 0.10 -5.54
CA MET A 246 -5.62 0.13 -6.98
C MET A 246 -6.94 0.80 -7.30
N SER A 247 -6.98 1.40 -8.48
CA SER A 247 -8.22 1.92 -9.05
C SER A 247 -8.22 1.77 -10.56
N THR A 248 -9.43 1.62 -11.11
CA THR A 248 -9.67 1.60 -12.53
C THR A 248 -11.02 2.23 -12.83
N ARG A 249 -11.17 2.79 -14.03
CA ARG A 249 -12.43 3.43 -14.43
C ARG A 249 -12.57 3.46 -15.94
N SER A 250 -13.80 3.33 -16.42
CA SER A 250 -14.15 3.49 -17.82
C SER A 250 -13.99 4.95 -18.26
N ILE A 251 -13.93 5.18 -19.58
CA ILE A 251 -13.79 6.53 -20.15
C ILE A 251 -15.01 7.40 -19.84
N ASP A 252 -16.20 6.79 -19.82
CA ASP A 252 -17.49 7.41 -19.56
C ASP A 252 -17.88 7.44 -18.06
N SER A 253 -16.96 7.09 -17.15
CA SER A 253 -17.22 7.01 -15.71
C SER A 253 -17.54 8.34 -15.01
N GLY A 254 -17.41 9.46 -15.73
CA GLY A 254 -17.48 10.79 -15.13
C GLY A 254 -16.34 11.05 -14.13
N ASN A 255 -16.47 12.12 -13.36
CA ASN A 255 -15.48 12.49 -12.34
C ASN A 255 -15.86 12.03 -10.92
N GLY A 256 -17.08 11.52 -10.72
CA GLY A 256 -17.63 11.18 -9.42
C GLY A 256 -17.55 9.71 -9.01
N ALA A 257 -17.34 8.79 -9.95
CA ALA A 257 -17.32 7.35 -9.66
C ALA A 257 -16.20 6.96 -8.68
N ILE A 258 -14.94 7.37 -8.93
CA ILE A 258 -13.83 7.10 -7.99
C ILE A 258 -14.03 7.81 -6.63
N PRO A 259 -14.40 9.11 -6.58
CA PRO A 259 -14.73 9.76 -5.30
C PRO A 259 -15.76 9.05 -4.46
N LEU A 260 -16.85 8.58 -5.08
CA LEU A 260 -17.91 7.84 -4.41
C LEU A 260 -17.38 6.55 -3.79
N LEU A 261 -16.54 5.80 -4.53
CA LEU A 261 -15.93 4.58 -4.04
C LEU A 261 -14.94 4.84 -2.90
N ILE A 262 -14.09 5.86 -3.03
CA ILE A 262 -13.17 6.27 -1.95
C ILE A 262 -13.94 6.67 -0.71
N TRP A 263 -15.04 7.44 -0.84
CA TRP A 263 -15.88 7.80 0.29
C TRP A 263 -16.47 6.58 0.99
N SER A 264 -17.00 5.63 0.22
CA SER A 264 -17.51 4.37 0.75
C SER A 264 -16.44 3.58 1.50
N ALA A 265 -15.20 3.55 0.98
CA ALA A 265 -14.08 2.88 1.62
C ALA A 265 -13.60 3.62 2.89
N ILE A 266 -13.60 4.96 2.91
CA ILE A 266 -13.31 5.77 4.11
C ILE A 266 -14.35 5.50 5.21
N GLN A 267 -15.64 5.45 4.87
CA GLN A 267 -16.69 5.14 5.83
C GLN A 267 -16.49 3.76 6.45
N MET A 268 -16.16 2.76 5.62
CA MET A 268 -15.89 1.40 6.09
C MET A 268 -14.63 1.34 6.96
N ALA A 269 -13.52 1.93 6.54
CA ALA A 269 -12.29 2.00 7.32
C ALA A 269 -12.53 2.66 8.69
N SER A 270 -13.25 3.79 8.71
CA SER A 270 -13.57 4.50 9.94
C SER A 270 -14.49 3.70 10.88
N SER A 271 -15.46 2.96 10.33
CA SER A 271 -16.33 2.07 11.11
C SER A 271 -15.55 0.94 11.81
N MET A 272 -14.37 0.59 11.28
CA MET A 272 -13.45 -0.38 11.86
C MET A 272 -12.36 0.27 12.74
N GLY A 273 -12.40 1.60 12.94
CA GLY A 273 -11.38 2.33 13.69
C GLY A 273 -10.03 2.45 12.97
N LEU A 274 -9.98 2.25 11.66
CA LEU A 274 -8.75 2.29 10.86
C LEU A 274 -8.50 3.68 10.28
N VAL A 275 -7.21 4.06 10.19
CA VAL A 275 -6.79 5.19 9.38
C VAL A 275 -6.95 4.84 7.90
N PHE A 276 -7.60 5.68 7.13
CA PHE A 276 -7.65 5.51 5.68
C PHE A 276 -6.43 6.19 5.04
N ASP A 277 -5.61 5.42 4.33
CA ASP A 277 -4.35 5.87 3.76
C ASP A 277 -4.40 5.81 2.23
N PHE A 278 -4.17 6.95 1.60
CA PHE A 278 -4.20 7.11 0.13
C PHE A 278 -2.97 6.51 -0.58
N ASP A 279 -2.05 5.96 0.19
CA ASP A 279 -0.90 5.19 -0.26
C ASP A 279 0.11 5.93 -1.16
N GLY A 280 0.30 7.20 -0.83
CA GLY A 280 1.31 8.06 -1.40
C GLY A 280 0.79 8.92 -2.55
N VAL A 281 1.51 10.02 -2.79
CA VAL A 281 1.17 10.96 -3.85
C VAL A 281 2.18 10.85 -4.99
N SER A 282 1.67 10.64 -6.21
CA SER A 282 2.49 10.47 -7.42
C SER A 282 2.40 11.64 -8.42
N SER A 283 1.44 12.55 -8.27
CA SER A 283 1.24 13.67 -9.19
C SER A 283 0.57 14.88 -8.53
N LYS A 284 0.71 16.07 -9.13
CA LYS A 284 0.02 17.29 -8.68
C LYS A 284 -1.51 17.12 -8.65
N GLY A 285 -2.06 16.39 -9.62
CA GLY A 285 -3.49 16.06 -9.64
C GLY A 285 -3.92 15.21 -8.45
N ALA A 286 -3.11 14.21 -8.09
CA ALA A 286 -3.35 13.39 -6.90
C ALA A 286 -3.31 14.20 -5.60
N ILE A 287 -2.44 15.21 -5.48
CA ILE A 287 -2.41 16.11 -4.31
C ILE A 287 -3.76 16.80 -4.12
N LEU A 288 -4.25 17.48 -5.15
CA LEU A 288 -5.52 18.21 -5.08
C LEU A 288 -6.72 17.28 -4.90
N PHE A 289 -6.62 16.06 -5.43
CA PHE A 289 -7.66 15.06 -5.33
C PHE A 289 -7.77 14.48 -3.91
N PHE A 290 -6.67 13.97 -3.35
CA PHE A 290 -6.65 13.34 -2.03
C PHE A 290 -6.85 14.34 -0.88
N SER A 291 -6.26 15.53 -0.97
CA SER A 291 -6.56 16.62 -0.01
C SER A 291 -8.04 17.02 0.00
N GLY A 292 -8.78 16.71 -1.07
CA GLY A 292 -10.22 16.93 -1.16
C GLY A 292 -11.05 16.18 -0.13
N PHE A 293 -10.53 15.09 0.44
CA PHE A 293 -11.20 14.23 1.41
C PHE A 293 -10.91 14.63 2.87
N GLY A 294 -10.23 15.75 3.11
CA GLY A 294 -9.92 16.23 4.47
C GLY A 294 -8.74 15.50 5.14
N GLY A 295 -7.95 14.74 4.36
CA GLY A 295 -6.80 14.02 4.89
C GLY A 295 -5.61 14.92 5.23
N GLU A 296 -4.85 14.52 6.23
CA GLU A 296 -3.60 15.15 6.64
C GLU A 296 -2.40 14.56 5.91
N THR A 297 -1.37 15.38 5.69
CA THR A 297 -0.16 14.92 5.00
C THR A 297 0.76 14.19 5.98
N THR A 298 1.14 12.95 5.67
CA THR A 298 2.07 12.14 6.48
C THR A 298 3.32 11.76 5.67
N PRO A 299 4.54 11.93 6.22
CA PRO A 299 5.76 11.52 5.54
C PRO A 299 5.98 10.01 5.62
N ARG A 300 6.56 9.44 4.57
CA ARG A 300 7.16 8.11 4.55
C ARG A 300 8.58 8.19 4.05
N TYR A 301 9.49 7.50 4.73
CA TYR A 301 10.88 7.48 4.33
C TYR A 301 11.09 6.50 3.18
N ILE A 302 11.95 6.88 2.24
CA ILE A 302 12.47 6.02 1.19
C ILE A 302 13.97 5.98 1.36
N VAL A 303 14.52 4.77 1.45
CA VAL A 303 15.95 4.54 1.53
C VAL A 303 16.43 3.97 0.22
N SER A 304 17.57 4.47 -0.27
CA SER A 304 18.16 4.03 -1.52
C SER A 304 19.67 3.95 -1.40
N ARG A 305 20.26 2.94 -2.02
CA ARG A 305 21.72 2.86 -2.19
C ARG A 305 22.01 2.26 -3.55
N SER A 306 22.97 2.83 -4.26
CA SER A 306 23.38 2.33 -5.57
C SER A 306 24.88 2.38 -5.70
N SER A 307 25.44 1.36 -6.34
CA SER A 307 26.84 1.31 -6.72
C SER A 307 27.14 2.35 -7.81
N ARG A 308 28.38 2.85 -7.84
CA ARG A 308 28.81 3.86 -8.83
C ARG A 308 28.63 3.38 -10.28
N TYR A 309 28.96 2.10 -10.57
CA TYR A 309 28.76 1.54 -11.91
C TYR A 309 27.29 1.48 -12.29
N TYR A 310 26.39 1.13 -11.36
CA TYR A 310 24.96 1.11 -11.62
C TYR A 310 24.41 2.52 -11.88
N GLN A 311 24.92 3.54 -11.18
CA GLN A 311 24.56 4.94 -11.44
C GLN A 311 24.92 5.35 -12.87
N VAL A 312 26.13 5.02 -13.35
CA VAL A 312 26.57 5.29 -14.72
C VAL A 312 25.68 4.56 -15.74
N LEU A 313 25.48 3.24 -15.55
CA LEU A 313 24.59 2.44 -16.42
C LEU A 313 23.18 3.01 -16.48
N ARG A 314 22.63 3.47 -15.35
CA ARG A 314 21.31 4.11 -15.29
C ARG A 314 21.25 5.40 -16.09
N GLN A 315 22.30 6.22 -16.08
CA GLN A 315 22.34 7.45 -16.88
C GLN A 315 22.46 7.14 -18.38
N ILE A 316 23.30 6.18 -18.77
CA ILE A 316 23.41 5.73 -20.17
C ILE A 316 22.05 5.23 -20.67
N ARG A 317 21.34 4.42 -19.88
CA ARG A 317 19.99 3.92 -20.23
C ARG A 317 18.92 4.99 -20.29
N ARG A 318 19.06 6.10 -19.56
CA ARG A 318 18.13 7.25 -19.68
C ARG A 318 18.31 8.02 -20.99
N LEU A 319 19.49 7.91 -21.61
CA LEU A 319 19.81 8.56 -22.87
C LEU A 319 19.44 7.71 -24.09
N ASP A 320 19.13 6.42 -23.91
CA ASP A 320 18.72 5.50 -24.97
C ASP A 320 17.24 5.07 -24.80
N PRO A 321 16.30 5.69 -25.54
CA PRO A 321 14.87 5.39 -25.45
C PRO A 321 14.48 3.99 -25.96
N LEU A 322 15.40 3.23 -26.59
CA LEU A 322 15.14 1.86 -27.04
C LEU A 322 15.31 0.81 -25.92
N VAL A 323 15.90 1.19 -24.77
CA VAL A 323 16.04 0.30 -23.62
C VAL A 323 14.77 0.33 -22.78
N VAL A 324 13.84 -0.60 -23.08
CA VAL A 324 12.59 -0.76 -22.32
C VAL A 324 12.88 -0.98 -20.83
N ASN A 325 12.29 -0.12 -20.00
CA ASN A 325 12.49 -0.09 -18.55
C ASN A 325 11.55 -1.09 -17.85
N TYR A 326 12.00 -2.34 -17.71
CA TYR A 326 11.27 -3.38 -16.97
C TYR A 326 11.55 -3.35 -15.44
N PHE A 327 12.17 -2.28 -14.92
CA PHE A 327 12.63 -2.18 -13.53
C PHE A 327 11.85 -1.17 -12.67
N THR A 328 10.70 -0.70 -13.15
CA THR A 328 9.71 0.07 -12.38
C THR A 328 8.58 -0.83 -11.91
#